data_AF-A0A9E1MXJ3-F1
#
_entry.id   AF-A0A9E1MXJ3-F1
#
_cell.length_a   1.000
_cell.length_b   1.000
_cell.length_c   1.000
_cell.angle_alpha   90.00
_cell.angle_beta   90.00
_cell.angle_gamma   90.00
#
_symmetry.space_group_name_H-M   'P 1'
#
loop_
_entity.id
_entity.type
_entity.pdbx_description
1 polymer ?
#
loop_
_entity_poly.entity_id
_entity_poly.type
_entity_poly.pdbx_seq_one_letter_code
_entity_poly.pdbx_strand_id
1 'polypeptide(L)'
;PTRLFEFEKEDMVAVLIERPDSMGSNIEFVLEDGVWVAVGRHWRPSRSMVRRLAHQIHDLSSRARVAEGEFKPELYGLSDQAVRVTMTLGNGNKIAFEAGDPNPTGVSHYIRPLPGEVVFVVKKAAVDYLKLPIERFREDKFAVIDSKDADLVRAVVDGRELEVRRTGERTWVMSKPIVQDASREKVRMMLGRVGALKAMEFVEDAPEDFAPYGLDPPQHTIEISLSSKEKVTIWLGNVIEDSEPGQRYAYRLEDDSVYIVKDAMLEAYQEPIEEYRNRILIEGHEWDMVYLEVDYEGEKLKITRTSDDWRWPDESPVSGSTPKRVASRAAGLRAENFFEKPPANAGFEEPYATLTLGFADHSRTIVLGTRFEAEEEERRERQYAMLDEASLVYEVQGDLAEVVEDLFREYRRKVKRDTERNVPDL
;
A
#
# COMPACT_ATOMS: atom_id res chain seq x y z
N PRO A 1 -7.72 -44.27 10.81
CA PRO A 1 -8.13 -43.05 11.53
C PRO A 1 -9.45 -42.52 10.99
N THR A 2 -10.44 -42.36 11.86
CA THR A 2 -11.78 -41.86 11.50
C THR A 2 -11.90 -40.42 11.98
N ARG A 3 -12.42 -39.50 11.16
CA ARG A 3 -12.71 -38.13 11.62
C ARG A 3 -13.73 -38.16 12.75
N LEU A 4 -13.56 -37.29 13.73
CA LEU A 4 -14.47 -37.19 14.86
C LEU A 4 -15.68 -36.29 14.56
N PHE A 5 -15.53 -35.35 13.63
CA PHE A 5 -16.56 -34.37 13.27
C PHE A 5 -16.64 -34.20 11.75
N GLU A 6 -17.84 -33.99 11.24
CA GLU A 6 -18.11 -33.71 9.83
C GLU A 6 -18.80 -32.34 9.71
N PHE A 7 -18.12 -31.38 9.08
CA PHE A 7 -18.60 -30.02 8.82
C PHE A 7 -17.69 -29.34 7.79
N GLU A 8 -18.14 -28.25 7.16
CA GLU A 8 -17.26 -27.40 6.34
C GLU A 8 -16.63 -26.30 7.21
N LYS A 9 -15.35 -26.01 7.01
CA LYS A 9 -14.56 -25.15 7.91
C LYS A 9 -15.06 -23.71 7.91
N GLU A 10 -15.58 -23.27 6.77
CA GLU A 10 -16.16 -21.96 6.53
C GLU A 10 -17.51 -21.78 7.23
N ASP A 11 -18.17 -22.86 7.65
CA ASP A 11 -19.46 -22.80 8.34
C ASP A 11 -19.33 -22.38 9.81
N MET A 12 -18.12 -22.34 10.37
CA MET A 12 -17.92 -21.90 11.76
C MET A 12 -18.28 -20.42 11.92
N VAL A 13 -19.24 -20.13 12.79
CA VAL A 13 -19.69 -18.75 13.12
C VAL A 13 -19.46 -18.35 14.56
N ALA A 14 -19.22 -19.31 15.46
CA ALA A 14 -18.78 -19.01 16.82
C ALA A 14 -17.93 -20.15 17.39
N VAL A 15 -17.05 -19.82 18.34
CA VAL A 15 -16.30 -20.80 19.11
C VAL A 15 -16.05 -20.29 20.52
N LEU A 16 -16.34 -21.15 21.50
CA LEU A 16 -16.03 -20.98 22.90
C LEU A 16 -15.05 -22.08 23.32
N ILE A 17 -13.90 -21.68 23.85
CA ILE A 17 -12.90 -22.56 24.46
C ILE A 17 -12.83 -22.20 25.93
N GLU A 18 -13.47 -23.03 26.75
CA GLU A 18 -13.40 -22.94 28.21
C GLU A 18 -12.16 -23.69 28.68
N ARG A 19 -11.36 -23.02 29.51
CA ARG A 19 -10.07 -23.53 29.96
C ARG A 19 -10.02 -23.52 31.48
N PRO A 20 -9.26 -24.44 32.09
CA PRO A 20 -8.98 -24.35 33.52
C PRO A 20 -8.25 -23.04 33.83
N ASP A 21 -8.48 -22.47 35.03
CA ASP A 21 -7.86 -21.20 35.45
C ASP A 21 -6.32 -21.20 35.33
N SER A 22 -5.71 -22.37 35.50
CA SER A 22 -4.27 -22.59 35.34
C SER A 22 -3.75 -22.37 33.91
N MET A 23 -4.62 -22.32 32.90
CA MET A 23 -4.31 -22.24 31.48
C MET A 23 -4.70 -20.89 30.84
N GLY A 24 -5.16 -19.93 31.66
CA GLY A 24 -5.48 -18.57 31.26
C GLY A 24 -6.96 -18.34 30.92
N SER A 25 -7.27 -17.14 30.40
CA SER A 25 -8.65 -16.70 30.10
C SER A 25 -9.38 -17.65 29.15
N ASN A 26 -10.72 -17.71 29.19
CA ASN A 26 -11.47 -18.37 28.13
C ASN A 26 -11.29 -17.63 26.78
N ILE A 27 -11.46 -18.36 25.68
CA ILE A 27 -11.48 -17.78 24.33
C ILE A 27 -12.91 -17.86 23.83
N GLU A 28 -13.49 -16.72 23.47
CA GLU A 28 -14.81 -16.66 22.87
C GLU A 28 -14.79 -15.74 21.66
N PHE A 29 -15.01 -16.31 20.49
CA PHE A 29 -15.06 -15.60 19.22
C PHE A 29 -16.39 -15.83 18.52
N VAL A 30 -16.96 -14.75 17.98
CA VAL A 30 -18.22 -14.77 17.24
C VAL A 30 -18.03 -14.01 15.92
N LEU A 31 -18.65 -14.50 14.86
CA LEU A 31 -18.68 -13.85 13.55
C LEU A 31 -19.91 -12.91 13.50
N GLU A 32 -19.66 -11.61 13.47
CA GLU A 32 -20.67 -10.55 13.40
C GLU A 32 -20.45 -9.73 12.13
N ASP A 33 -21.49 -9.59 11.29
CA ASP A 33 -21.43 -8.87 10.01
C ASP A 33 -20.22 -9.24 9.13
N GLY A 34 -19.81 -10.51 9.18
CA GLY A 34 -18.68 -11.04 8.41
C GLY A 34 -17.29 -10.79 9.02
N VAL A 35 -17.22 -10.21 10.21
CA VAL A 35 -15.98 -9.92 10.96
C VAL A 35 -15.96 -10.73 12.25
N TRP A 36 -14.81 -11.34 12.57
CA TRP A 36 -14.65 -12.03 13.85
C TRP A 36 -14.45 -11.02 14.97
N VAL A 37 -15.17 -11.20 16.07
CA VAL A 37 -15.16 -10.37 17.27
C VAL A 37 -14.73 -11.23 18.46
N ALA A 38 -13.91 -10.67 19.35
CA ALA A 38 -13.58 -11.28 20.63
C ALA A 38 -14.55 -10.78 21.70
N VAL A 39 -15.37 -11.68 22.25
CA VAL A 39 -16.44 -11.32 23.17
C VAL A 39 -15.86 -10.71 24.45
N GLY A 40 -16.35 -9.51 24.80
CA GLY A 40 -15.89 -8.77 25.98
C GLY A 40 -14.47 -8.18 25.85
N ARG A 41 -13.94 -8.03 24.64
CA ARG A 41 -12.61 -7.45 24.37
C ARG A 41 -12.70 -6.28 23.39
N HIS A 42 -11.77 -5.34 23.50
CA HIS A 42 -11.68 -4.16 22.60
C HIS A 42 -10.92 -4.46 21.29
N TRP A 43 -10.14 -5.55 21.26
CA TRP A 43 -9.36 -5.98 20.10
C TRP A 43 -10.07 -7.08 19.30
N ARG A 44 -9.63 -7.27 18.06
CA ARG A 44 -10.17 -8.29 17.14
C ARG A 44 -9.26 -9.52 17.03
N PRO A 45 -9.81 -10.74 16.90
CA PRO A 45 -9.00 -11.92 16.67
C PRO A 45 -8.49 -11.99 15.22
N SER A 46 -7.29 -12.52 15.04
CA SER A 46 -6.71 -12.79 13.73
C SER A 46 -7.56 -13.83 13.00
N ARG A 47 -8.11 -13.41 11.85
CA ARG A 47 -8.88 -14.30 10.96
C ARG A 47 -8.11 -15.56 10.56
N SER A 48 -6.79 -15.45 10.42
CA SER A 48 -5.93 -16.58 10.06
C SER A 48 -5.83 -17.61 11.19
N MET A 49 -5.76 -17.16 12.44
CA MET A 49 -5.72 -18.00 13.62
C MET A 49 -7.07 -18.66 13.88
N VAL A 50 -8.17 -17.90 13.78
CA VAL A 50 -9.52 -18.45 13.92
C VAL A 50 -9.82 -19.47 12.82
N ARG A 51 -9.42 -19.22 11.56
CA ARG A 51 -9.53 -20.22 10.49
C ARG A 51 -8.70 -21.46 10.81
N ARG A 52 -7.45 -21.29 11.27
CA ARG A 52 -6.60 -22.44 11.65
C ARG A 52 -7.22 -23.25 12.79
N LEU A 53 -7.92 -22.62 13.74
CA LEU A 53 -8.70 -23.30 14.78
C LEU A 53 -9.76 -24.23 14.18
N ALA A 54 -10.61 -23.72 13.28
CA ALA A 54 -11.61 -24.52 12.57
C ALA A 54 -10.97 -25.69 11.81
N HIS A 55 -9.82 -25.46 11.16
CA HIS A 55 -9.05 -26.52 10.50
C HIS A 55 -8.56 -27.59 11.48
N GLN A 56 -8.04 -27.21 12.65
CA GLN A 56 -7.57 -28.19 13.64
C GLN A 56 -8.74 -29.07 14.11
N ILE A 57 -9.91 -28.48 14.36
CA ILE A 57 -11.11 -29.22 14.79
C ILE A 57 -11.62 -30.15 13.68
N HIS A 58 -11.68 -29.67 12.44
CA HIS A 58 -12.10 -30.47 11.28
C HIS A 58 -11.20 -31.69 11.05
N ASP A 59 -9.88 -31.52 11.24
CA ASP A 59 -8.90 -32.58 10.99
C ASP A 59 -8.70 -33.51 12.20
N LEU A 60 -9.45 -33.31 13.29
CA LEU A 60 -9.46 -34.21 14.44
C LEU A 60 -9.91 -35.60 14.01
N SER A 61 -8.98 -36.54 14.05
CA SER A 61 -9.22 -37.95 13.72
C SER A 61 -8.76 -38.85 14.84
N SER A 62 -9.61 -39.83 15.16
CA SER A 62 -9.33 -40.88 16.12
C SER A 62 -8.14 -41.71 15.63
N ARG A 63 -7.10 -41.77 16.47
CA ARG A 63 -6.01 -42.76 16.33
C ARG A 63 -6.36 -44.08 17.01
N ALA A 64 -7.08 -44.00 18.12
CA ALA A 64 -7.55 -45.14 18.89
C ALA A 64 -8.77 -44.73 19.71
N ARG A 65 -9.62 -45.72 20.01
CA ARG A 65 -10.64 -45.63 21.05
C ARG A 65 -10.08 -46.27 22.32
N VAL A 66 -10.23 -45.60 23.47
CA VAL A 66 -9.55 -45.99 24.72
C VAL A 66 -10.53 -46.39 25.82
N ALA A 67 -11.72 -45.80 25.83
CA ALA A 67 -12.79 -46.13 26.76
C ALA A 67 -14.16 -45.88 26.10
N GLU A 68 -15.19 -46.58 26.57
CA GLU A 68 -16.61 -46.35 26.23
C GLU A 68 -17.47 -46.73 27.45
N GLY A 69 -18.54 -45.97 27.70
CA GLY A 69 -19.48 -46.23 28.78
C GLY A 69 -18.97 -45.72 30.13
N GLU A 70 -19.00 -46.57 31.16
CA GLU A 70 -18.49 -46.20 32.49
C GLU A 70 -16.95 -46.15 32.52
N PHE A 71 -16.40 -44.94 32.64
CA PHE A 71 -14.98 -44.70 32.90
C PHE A 71 -14.82 -43.55 33.91
N LYS A 72 -13.64 -43.45 34.53
CA LYS A 72 -13.29 -42.33 35.44
C LYS A 72 -12.66 -41.19 34.62
N PRO A 73 -13.34 -40.05 34.39
CA PRO A 73 -12.82 -38.97 33.54
C PRO A 73 -11.48 -38.40 34.00
N GLU A 74 -11.22 -38.43 35.30
CA GLU A 74 -10.00 -37.91 35.94
C GLU A 74 -8.75 -38.66 35.47
N LEU A 75 -8.87 -39.94 35.09
CA LEU A 75 -7.75 -40.73 34.57
C LEU A 75 -7.26 -40.26 33.19
N TYR A 76 -8.07 -39.43 32.51
CA TYR A 76 -7.81 -38.92 31.17
C TYR A 76 -7.69 -37.39 31.14
N GLY A 77 -7.75 -36.72 32.30
CA GLY A 77 -7.83 -35.26 32.40
C GLY A 77 -9.13 -34.67 31.82
N LEU A 78 -10.22 -35.45 31.79
CA LEU A 78 -11.52 -35.06 31.21
C LEU A 78 -12.53 -34.57 32.28
N SER A 79 -12.03 -33.97 33.37
CA SER A 79 -12.81 -33.44 34.49
C SER A 79 -12.80 -31.90 34.52
N ASP A 80 -12.54 -31.31 35.67
CA ASP A 80 -12.30 -29.88 35.91
C ASP A 80 -11.08 -29.32 35.16
N GLN A 81 -10.08 -30.15 34.86
CA GLN A 81 -8.87 -29.76 34.12
C GLN A 81 -9.01 -29.87 32.59
N ALA A 82 -10.19 -30.24 32.08
CA ALA A 82 -10.42 -30.40 30.66
C ALA A 82 -10.53 -29.03 29.95
N VAL A 83 -9.97 -28.93 28.74
CA VAL A 83 -10.33 -27.84 27.82
C VAL A 83 -11.65 -28.22 27.16
N ARG A 84 -12.71 -27.44 27.38
CA ARG A 84 -14.01 -27.66 26.73
C ARG A 84 -14.15 -26.75 25.53
N VAL A 85 -14.51 -27.32 24.39
CA VAL A 85 -14.71 -26.57 23.15
C VAL A 85 -16.16 -26.71 22.74
N THR A 86 -16.81 -25.59 22.47
CA THR A 86 -18.11 -25.51 21.81
C THR A 86 -17.98 -24.64 20.57
N MET A 87 -18.21 -25.22 19.40
CA MET A 87 -18.20 -24.55 18.11
C MET A 87 -19.61 -24.52 17.55
N THR A 88 -20.08 -23.34 17.12
CA THR A 88 -21.38 -23.16 16.48
C THR A 88 -21.20 -22.94 14.99
N LEU A 89 -22.01 -23.66 14.20
CA LEU A 89 -22.04 -23.57 12.75
C LEU A 89 -23.15 -22.63 12.26
N GLY A 90 -23.06 -22.14 11.03
CA GLY A 90 -24.02 -21.18 10.46
C GLY A 90 -25.46 -21.69 10.38
N ASN A 91 -25.67 -23.01 10.38
CA ASN A 91 -26.99 -23.63 10.45
C ASN A 91 -27.54 -23.77 11.89
N GLY A 92 -26.81 -23.29 12.90
CA GLY A 92 -27.15 -23.38 14.32
C GLY A 92 -26.69 -24.67 15.00
N ASN A 93 -26.16 -25.65 14.26
CA ASN A 93 -25.65 -26.89 14.85
C ASN A 93 -24.40 -26.60 15.69
N LYS A 94 -24.22 -27.38 16.76
CA LYS A 94 -23.08 -27.28 17.65
C LYS A 94 -22.23 -28.54 17.59
N ILE A 95 -20.91 -28.33 17.53
CA ILE A 95 -19.90 -29.36 17.76
C ILE A 95 -19.28 -29.05 19.11
N ALA A 96 -19.30 -30.03 20.03
CA ALA A 96 -18.72 -29.88 21.34
C ALA A 96 -17.82 -31.06 21.70
N PHE A 97 -16.76 -30.79 22.45
CA PHE A 97 -15.88 -31.83 22.98
C PHE A 97 -15.05 -31.35 24.16
N GLU A 98 -14.47 -32.31 24.89
CA GLU A 98 -13.47 -32.06 25.92
C GLU A 98 -12.13 -32.63 25.49
N ALA A 99 -11.05 -31.86 25.69
CA ALA A 99 -9.68 -32.29 25.47
C ALA A 99 -8.93 -32.32 26.80
N GLY A 100 -8.41 -33.50 27.15
CA GLY A 100 -7.76 -33.76 28.43
C GLY A 100 -6.24 -33.91 28.33
N ASP A 101 -5.73 -34.81 29.15
CA ASP A 101 -4.30 -35.01 29.35
C ASP A 101 -3.61 -35.63 28.12
N PRO A 102 -2.29 -35.40 27.97
CA PRO A 102 -1.50 -36.19 27.05
C PRO A 102 -1.53 -37.66 27.49
N ASN A 103 -1.50 -38.56 26.51
CA ASN A 103 -1.32 -39.98 26.80
C ASN A 103 0.09 -40.24 27.38
N PRO A 104 0.39 -41.41 27.96
CA PRO A 104 1.67 -41.68 28.63
C PRO A 104 2.92 -41.47 27.76
N THR A 105 2.80 -41.60 26.43
CA THR A 105 3.91 -41.36 25.50
C THR A 105 4.08 -39.88 25.12
N GLY A 106 3.15 -39.01 25.51
CA GLY A 106 3.19 -37.57 25.26
C GLY A 106 2.95 -37.15 23.81
N VAL A 107 2.65 -38.09 22.90
CA VAL A 107 2.50 -37.82 21.45
C VAL A 107 1.05 -37.63 21.00
N SER A 108 0.10 -37.84 21.90
CA SER A 108 -1.33 -37.71 21.66
C SER A 108 -2.07 -37.23 22.91
N HIS A 109 -3.30 -36.77 22.76
CA HIS A 109 -4.17 -36.36 23.86
C HIS A 109 -5.46 -37.17 23.88
N TYR A 110 -6.06 -37.30 25.06
CA TYR A 110 -7.42 -37.81 25.21
C TYR A 110 -8.45 -36.76 24.81
N ILE A 111 -9.49 -37.17 24.10
CA ILE A 111 -10.61 -36.31 23.71
C ILE A 111 -11.94 -37.05 23.86
N ARG A 112 -12.99 -36.33 24.25
CA ARG A 112 -14.36 -36.84 24.35
C ARG A 112 -15.32 -35.94 23.57
N PRO A 113 -15.86 -36.38 22.42
CA PRO A 113 -16.97 -35.70 21.76
C PRO A 113 -18.20 -35.63 22.66
N LEU A 114 -18.92 -34.52 22.60
CA LEU A 114 -20.14 -34.26 23.38
C LEU A 114 -21.35 -34.05 22.46
N PRO A 115 -22.55 -34.59 22.82
CA PRO A 115 -22.76 -35.57 23.88
C PRO A 115 -22.17 -36.94 23.49
N GLY A 116 -21.48 -37.60 24.41
CA GLY A 116 -20.86 -38.90 24.12
C GLY A 116 -20.10 -39.47 25.31
N GLU A 117 -19.98 -40.80 25.34
CA GLU A 117 -19.32 -41.55 26.41
C GLU A 117 -18.09 -42.30 25.91
N VAL A 118 -17.56 -41.92 24.74
CA VAL A 118 -16.40 -42.56 24.12
C VAL A 118 -15.19 -41.65 24.23
N VAL A 119 -14.09 -42.18 24.77
CA VAL A 119 -12.80 -41.49 24.83
C VAL A 119 -11.92 -41.95 23.69
N PHE A 120 -11.43 -40.99 22.92
CA PHE A 120 -10.50 -41.22 21.82
C PHE A 120 -9.11 -40.65 22.11
N VAL A 121 -8.13 -41.09 21.34
CA VAL A 121 -6.81 -40.48 21.26
C VAL A 121 -6.67 -39.70 19.96
N VAL A 122 -6.24 -38.44 20.04
CA VAL A 122 -6.02 -37.56 18.88
C VAL A 122 -4.59 -37.00 18.84
N LYS A 123 -4.17 -36.50 17.68
CA LYS A 123 -2.84 -35.91 17.52
C LYS A 123 -2.66 -34.75 18.51
N LYS A 124 -1.49 -34.71 19.17
CA LYS A 124 -1.13 -33.64 20.10
C LYS A 124 -1.28 -32.23 19.51
N ALA A 125 -0.85 -32.02 18.27
CA ALA A 125 -0.89 -30.70 17.60
C ALA A 125 -2.27 -30.03 17.61
N ALA A 126 -3.36 -30.80 17.49
CA ALA A 126 -4.71 -30.23 17.48
C ALA A 126 -5.11 -29.72 18.88
N VAL A 127 -4.72 -30.43 19.94
CA VAL A 127 -4.99 -30.03 21.33
C VAL A 127 -4.05 -28.91 21.78
N ASP A 128 -2.77 -28.96 21.41
CA ASP A 128 -1.82 -27.87 21.70
C ASP A 128 -2.30 -26.53 21.15
N TYR A 129 -2.97 -26.51 19.99
CA TYR A 129 -3.52 -25.30 19.40
C TYR A 129 -4.64 -24.66 20.25
N LEU A 130 -5.49 -25.49 20.88
CA LEU A 130 -6.54 -25.04 21.80
C LEU A 130 -5.98 -24.42 23.09
N LYS A 131 -4.74 -24.81 23.43
CA LYS A 131 -4.02 -24.36 24.63
C LYS A 131 -3.18 -23.10 24.38
N LEU A 132 -3.16 -22.56 23.16
CA LEU A 132 -2.44 -21.32 22.88
C LEU A 132 -3.01 -20.15 23.71
N PRO A 133 -2.16 -19.29 24.28
CA PRO A 133 -2.62 -18.13 25.05
C PRO A 133 -3.47 -17.22 24.15
N ILE A 134 -4.43 -16.50 24.74
CA ILE A 134 -5.43 -15.73 23.98
C ILE A 134 -4.78 -14.65 23.10
N GLU A 135 -3.66 -14.10 23.54
CA GLU A 135 -2.85 -13.10 22.86
C GLU A 135 -2.34 -13.62 21.50
N ARG A 136 -2.15 -14.94 21.33
CA ARG A 136 -1.78 -15.54 20.04
C ARG A 136 -2.90 -15.46 19.00
N PHE A 137 -4.13 -15.33 19.45
CA PHE A 137 -5.29 -15.18 18.58
C PHE A 137 -5.59 -13.73 18.26
N ARG A 138 -4.97 -12.75 18.92
CA ARG A 138 -5.16 -11.33 18.62
C ARG A 138 -4.59 -10.98 17.25
N GLU A 139 -5.27 -10.10 16.51
CA GLU A 139 -4.73 -9.57 15.25
C GLU A 139 -3.47 -8.75 15.53
N ASP A 140 -2.37 -9.12 14.88
CA ASP A 140 -1.08 -8.44 15.03
C ASP A 140 -0.89 -7.33 13.99
N LYS A 141 -1.68 -7.33 12.91
CA LYS A 141 -1.60 -6.31 11.86
C LYS A 141 -2.49 -5.12 12.18
N PHE A 142 -1.97 -3.93 11.90
CA PHE A 142 -2.72 -2.69 12.07
C PHE A 142 -3.75 -2.48 10.96
N ALA A 143 -3.48 -2.98 9.76
CA ALA A 143 -4.38 -2.85 8.62
C ALA A 143 -4.11 -3.90 7.55
N VAL A 144 -5.14 -4.19 6.75
CA VAL A 144 -5.01 -4.88 5.47
C VAL A 144 -5.34 -3.88 4.38
N ILE A 145 -4.30 -3.30 3.77
CA ILE A 145 -4.44 -2.24 2.78
C ILE A 145 -4.10 -2.79 1.39
N ASP A 146 -5.08 -2.82 0.49
CA ASP A 146 -4.78 -2.78 -0.94
C ASP A 146 -4.56 -1.32 -1.33
N SER A 147 -3.40 -1.02 -1.92
CA SER A 147 -3.08 0.33 -2.39
C SER A 147 -4.12 0.93 -3.35
N LYS A 148 -4.91 0.09 -4.03
CA LYS A 148 -5.97 0.52 -4.93
C LYS A 148 -7.24 0.97 -4.20
N ASP A 149 -7.38 0.59 -2.94
CA ASP A 149 -8.55 0.92 -2.12
C ASP A 149 -8.27 2.10 -1.18
N ALA A 150 -7.05 2.64 -1.16
CA ALA A 150 -6.73 3.84 -0.40
C ALA A 150 -7.15 5.10 -1.16
N ASP A 151 -7.85 6.00 -0.46
CA ASP A 151 -8.33 7.27 -1.02
C ASP A 151 -7.60 8.49 -0.42
N LEU A 152 -7.12 8.38 0.81
CA LEU A 152 -6.48 9.46 1.55
C LEU A 152 -5.38 8.92 2.46
N VAL A 153 -4.24 9.60 2.47
CA VAL A 153 -3.22 9.47 3.51
C VAL A 153 -2.97 10.85 4.11
N ARG A 154 -3.08 10.93 5.44
CA ARG A 154 -2.69 12.09 6.24
C ARG A 154 -1.61 11.65 7.21
N ALA A 155 -0.57 12.46 7.32
CA ALA A 155 0.47 12.23 8.28
C ALA A 155 0.93 13.55 8.90
N VAL A 156 1.20 13.52 10.20
CA VAL A 156 2.00 14.54 10.89
C VAL A 156 3.20 13.81 11.46
N VAL A 157 4.37 14.01 10.87
CA VAL A 157 5.61 13.31 11.22
C VAL A 157 6.72 14.33 11.37
N ASP A 158 7.41 14.35 12.51
CA ASP A 158 8.46 15.33 12.82
C ASP A 158 7.95 16.79 12.68
N GLY A 159 6.69 17.02 13.07
CA GLY A 159 6.01 18.32 12.94
C GLY A 159 5.64 18.72 11.51
N ARG A 160 5.92 17.89 10.49
CA ARG A 160 5.55 18.16 9.09
C ARG A 160 4.22 17.50 8.77
N GLU A 161 3.31 18.29 8.21
CA GLU A 161 2.02 17.81 7.72
C GLU A 161 2.10 17.40 6.25
N LEU A 162 1.65 16.19 5.94
CA LEU A 162 1.50 15.66 4.60
C LEU A 162 0.05 15.20 4.43
N GLU A 163 -0.60 15.65 3.36
CA GLU A 163 -1.91 15.16 2.97
C GLU A 163 -1.88 14.83 1.49
N VAL A 164 -2.17 13.58 1.13
CA VAL A 164 -2.29 13.12 -0.26
C VAL A 164 -3.65 12.45 -0.47
N ARG A 165 -4.33 12.85 -1.55
CA ARG A 165 -5.65 12.35 -1.95
C ARG A 165 -5.60 11.71 -3.31
N ARG A 166 -6.30 10.60 -3.46
CA ARG A 166 -6.54 10.01 -4.77
C ARG A 166 -7.60 10.82 -5.51
N THR A 167 -7.31 11.25 -6.73
CA THR A 167 -8.22 12.05 -7.56
C THR A 167 -8.62 11.36 -8.86
N GLY A 168 -7.98 10.24 -9.18
CA GLY A 168 -8.33 9.37 -10.30
C GLY A 168 -7.84 7.95 -10.07
N GLU A 169 -8.06 7.05 -11.03
CA GLU A 169 -7.62 5.65 -10.89
C GLU A 169 -6.13 5.54 -10.59
N ARG A 170 -5.36 6.46 -11.15
CA ARG A 170 -3.91 6.45 -11.17
C ARG A 170 -3.29 7.73 -10.58
N THR A 171 -4.08 8.73 -10.23
CA THR A 171 -3.58 10.05 -9.88
C THR A 171 -3.75 10.32 -8.38
N TRP A 172 -2.67 10.80 -7.78
CA TRP A 172 -2.63 11.27 -6.40
C TRP A 172 -2.25 12.74 -6.41
N VAL A 173 -2.95 13.54 -5.60
CA VAL A 173 -2.67 14.96 -5.40
C VAL A 173 -2.29 15.16 -3.96
N MET A 174 -1.11 15.73 -3.73
CA MET A 174 -0.73 16.32 -2.47
C MET A 174 -1.54 17.60 -2.29
N SER A 175 -2.25 17.73 -1.17
CA SER A 175 -2.99 18.93 -0.79
C SER A 175 -2.32 19.69 0.35
N LYS A 176 -1.36 19.07 1.04
CA LYS A 176 -0.52 19.71 2.05
C LYS A 176 0.92 19.16 2.01
N PRO A 177 1.94 20.03 2.24
CA PRO A 177 1.82 21.46 2.52
C PRO A 177 1.54 22.30 1.26
N ILE A 178 1.68 21.71 0.07
CA ILE A 178 1.55 22.38 -1.22
C ILE A 178 0.61 21.56 -2.11
N VAL A 179 -0.21 22.24 -2.90
CA VAL A 179 -1.15 21.59 -3.82
C VAL A 179 -0.43 21.24 -5.13
N GLN A 180 -0.20 19.95 -5.36
CA GLN A 180 0.47 19.43 -6.56
C GLN A 180 0.21 17.94 -6.73
N ASP A 181 0.36 17.39 -7.93
CA ASP A 181 0.45 15.94 -8.14
C ASP A 181 1.54 15.31 -7.27
N ALA A 182 1.21 14.19 -6.64
CA ALA A 182 2.08 13.43 -5.76
C ALA A 182 2.70 12.22 -6.47
N SER A 183 3.91 11.85 -6.05
CA SER A 183 4.59 10.64 -6.47
C SER A 183 3.82 9.41 -6.01
N ARG A 184 3.21 8.71 -6.97
CA ARG A 184 2.48 7.46 -6.71
C ARG A 184 3.36 6.40 -6.06
N GLU A 185 4.64 6.34 -6.43
CA GLU A 185 5.58 5.40 -5.84
C GLU A 185 5.74 5.67 -4.34
N LYS A 186 5.92 6.93 -3.96
CA LYS A 186 6.07 7.34 -2.56
C LYS A 186 4.78 7.09 -1.77
N VAL A 187 3.61 7.38 -2.35
CA VAL A 187 2.32 7.01 -1.74
C VAL A 187 2.20 5.51 -1.53
N ARG A 188 2.55 4.70 -2.54
CA ARG A 188 2.54 3.23 -2.41
C ARG A 188 3.50 2.74 -1.31
N MET A 189 4.69 3.35 -1.17
CA MET A 189 5.62 3.00 -0.09
C MET A 189 5.04 3.34 1.29
N MET A 190 4.42 4.51 1.45
CA MET A 190 3.72 4.90 2.70
C MET A 190 2.63 3.90 3.08
N LEU A 191 1.74 3.56 2.14
CA LEU A 191 0.69 2.56 2.34
C LEU A 191 1.27 1.18 2.65
N GLY A 192 2.37 0.81 1.97
CA GLY A 192 3.09 -0.43 2.20
C GLY A 192 3.69 -0.54 3.61
N ARG A 193 4.21 0.56 4.18
CA ARG A 193 4.72 0.58 5.56
C ARG A 193 3.60 0.27 6.57
N VAL A 194 2.42 0.86 6.41
CA VAL A 194 1.28 0.59 7.30
C VAL A 194 0.72 -0.82 7.07
N GLY A 195 0.59 -1.27 5.82
CA GLY A 195 0.12 -2.63 5.52
C GLY A 195 1.08 -3.73 5.99
N ALA A 196 2.37 -3.42 6.17
CA ALA A 196 3.36 -4.32 6.74
C ALA A 196 3.55 -4.16 8.26
N LEU A 197 2.92 -3.14 8.87
CA LEU A 197 3.07 -2.84 10.28
C LEU A 197 2.41 -3.93 11.13
N LYS A 198 3.18 -4.41 12.12
CA LYS A 198 2.74 -5.41 13.06
C LYS A 198 3.09 -5.02 14.49
N ALA A 199 2.20 -5.35 15.41
CA ALA A 199 2.49 -5.35 16.83
C ALA A 199 3.60 -6.36 17.13
N MET A 200 4.65 -5.88 17.78
CA MET A 200 5.68 -6.71 18.40
C MET A 200 5.23 -7.15 19.79
N GLU A 201 4.59 -6.24 20.52
CA GLU A 201 3.99 -6.51 21.83
C GLU A 201 2.65 -5.77 21.97
N PHE A 202 1.76 -6.34 22.79
CA PHE A 202 0.51 -5.74 23.22
C PHE A 202 0.74 -5.16 24.62
N VAL A 203 0.63 -3.84 24.78
CA VAL A 203 1.04 -3.14 26.01
C VAL A 203 -0.14 -2.93 26.95
N GLU A 204 -1.18 -2.26 26.46
CA GLU A 204 -2.35 -1.89 27.26
C GLU A 204 -3.58 -1.76 26.36
N ASP A 205 -4.72 -2.27 26.84
CA ASP A 205 -6.03 -2.12 26.19
C ASP A 205 -6.83 -1.05 26.95
N ALA A 206 -7.54 -0.19 26.24
CA ALA A 206 -8.32 0.94 26.78
C ALA A 206 -7.52 1.79 27.79
N PRO A 207 -6.34 2.32 27.40
CA PRO A 207 -5.50 3.13 28.30
C PRO A 207 -6.24 4.37 28.79
N GLU A 208 -6.18 4.64 30.10
CA GLU A 208 -6.73 5.88 30.69
C GLU A 208 -5.71 7.03 30.68
N ASP A 209 -4.40 6.71 30.60
CA ASP A 209 -3.30 7.67 30.55
C ASP A 209 -2.35 7.37 29.38
N PHE A 210 -2.21 8.35 28.50
CA PHE A 210 -1.39 8.26 27.29
C PHE A 210 0.03 8.85 27.48
N ALA A 211 0.25 9.60 28.57
CA ALA A 211 1.51 10.27 28.83
C ALA A 211 2.72 9.33 28.95
N PRO A 212 2.64 8.16 29.63
CA PRO A 212 3.78 7.23 29.75
C PRO A 212 4.31 6.75 28.40
N TYR A 213 3.45 6.71 27.38
CA TYR A 213 3.75 6.24 26.04
C TYR A 213 4.20 7.35 25.09
N GLY A 214 4.15 8.63 25.52
CA GLY A 214 4.38 9.78 24.65
C GLY A 214 3.26 9.97 23.62
N LEU A 215 2.02 9.63 24.01
CA LEU A 215 0.83 9.71 23.16
C LEU A 215 -0.11 10.88 23.55
N ASP A 216 0.28 11.71 24.52
CA ASP A 216 -0.43 12.95 24.90
C ASP A 216 0.55 14.15 25.00
N PRO A 217 0.72 14.94 23.92
CA PRO A 217 0.24 14.67 22.55
C PRO A 217 1.08 13.58 21.86
N PRO A 218 0.54 12.92 20.82
CA PRO A 218 1.33 11.96 20.04
C PRO A 218 2.47 12.66 19.27
N GLN A 219 3.64 12.01 19.21
CA GLN A 219 4.79 12.54 18.46
C GLN A 219 4.55 12.52 16.95
N HIS A 220 3.84 11.51 16.47
CA HIS A 220 3.41 11.43 15.07
C HIS A 220 2.00 10.85 14.96
N THR A 221 1.29 11.21 13.90
CA THR A 221 -0.03 10.66 13.57
C THR A 221 -0.08 10.25 12.12
N ILE A 222 -0.66 9.08 11.83
CA ILE A 222 -0.97 8.62 10.48
C ILE A 222 -2.43 8.21 10.41
N GLU A 223 -3.16 8.78 9.46
CA GLU A 223 -4.54 8.44 9.13
C GLU A 223 -4.60 7.98 7.66
N ILE A 224 -5.15 6.80 7.43
CA ILE A 224 -5.46 6.29 6.10
C ILE A 224 -6.96 6.08 6.01
N SER A 225 -7.60 6.65 4.99
CA SER A 225 -9.00 6.34 4.67
C SER A 225 -9.09 5.47 3.42
N LEU A 226 -9.87 4.41 3.51
CA LEU A 226 -10.13 3.47 2.43
C LEU A 226 -11.49 3.73 1.76
N SER A 227 -11.64 3.26 0.53
CA SER A 227 -12.86 3.33 -0.27
C SER A 227 -14.05 2.60 0.35
N SER A 228 -13.77 1.60 1.19
CA SER A 228 -14.75 0.90 2.03
C SER A 228 -15.33 1.77 3.16
N LYS A 229 -14.85 3.01 3.32
CA LYS A 229 -15.06 3.92 4.46
C LYS A 229 -14.38 3.47 5.75
N GLU A 230 -13.63 2.37 5.72
CA GLU A 230 -12.75 2.00 6.81
C GLU A 230 -11.64 3.04 6.96
N LYS A 231 -11.25 3.29 8.21
CA LYS A 231 -10.14 4.16 8.56
C LYS A 231 -9.15 3.41 9.43
N VAL A 232 -7.89 3.80 9.29
CA VAL A 232 -6.79 3.32 10.11
C VAL A 232 -6.11 4.55 10.68
N THR A 233 -6.16 4.72 12.00
CA THR A 233 -5.59 5.86 12.69
C THR A 233 -4.57 5.38 13.70
N ILE A 234 -3.31 5.77 13.48
CA ILE A 234 -2.17 5.34 14.27
C ILE A 234 -1.53 6.58 14.89
N TRP A 235 -1.46 6.60 16.20
CA TRP A 235 -0.63 7.52 16.95
C TRP A 235 0.69 6.84 17.29
N LEU A 236 1.79 7.57 17.16
CA LEU A 236 3.13 7.08 17.42
C LEU A 236 3.75 7.93 18.50
N GLY A 237 4.21 7.28 19.56
CA GLY A 237 4.77 7.92 20.75
C GLY A 237 6.27 7.71 20.88
N ASN A 238 6.71 7.61 22.13
CA ASN A 238 8.12 7.52 22.51
C ASN A 238 8.81 6.31 21.86
N VAL A 239 10.06 6.52 21.44
CA VAL A 239 10.99 5.47 21.07
C VAL A 239 11.37 4.67 22.33
N ILE A 240 11.50 3.36 22.18
CA ILE A 240 12.01 2.47 23.22
C ILE A 240 13.54 2.46 23.12
N GLU A 241 14.20 3.07 24.10
CA GLU A 241 15.66 3.14 24.18
C GLU A 241 16.28 1.73 24.22
N ASP A 242 17.48 1.59 23.66
CA ASP A 242 18.26 0.35 23.63
C ASP A 242 17.54 -0.87 23.02
N SER A 243 16.56 -0.64 22.14
CA SER A 243 15.85 -1.69 21.41
C SER A 243 16.52 -2.00 20.06
N GLU A 244 16.71 -3.29 19.75
CA GLU A 244 17.18 -3.77 18.45
C GLU A 244 16.26 -4.88 17.90
N PRO A 245 15.56 -4.66 16.77
CA PRO A 245 15.51 -3.43 16.00
C PRO A 245 14.86 -2.29 16.79
N GLY A 246 15.10 -1.04 16.37
CA GLY A 246 14.46 0.15 16.94
C GLY A 246 12.94 0.02 17.00
N GLN A 247 12.39 0.31 18.18
CA GLN A 247 10.98 0.16 18.52
C GLN A 247 10.39 1.45 19.10
N ARG A 248 9.07 1.57 19.06
CA ARG A 248 8.33 2.66 19.70
C ARG A 248 6.94 2.23 20.13
N TYR A 249 6.34 3.02 21.00
CA TYR A 249 4.93 2.90 21.31
C TYR A 249 4.07 3.38 20.14
N ALA A 250 2.99 2.64 19.87
CA ALA A 250 1.97 3.01 18.91
C ALA A 250 0.58 2.75 19.50
N TYR A 251 -0.37 3.65 19.28
CA TYR A 251 -1.76 3.46 19.63
C TYR A 251 -2.61 3.41 18.38
N ARG A 252 -3.44 2.38 18.27
CA ARG A 252 -4.41 2.24 17.18
C ARG A 252 -5.79 2.56 17.71
N LEU A 253 -6.40 3.63 17.19
CA LEU A 253 -7.69 4.11 17.68
C LEU A 253 -8.79 3.06 17.49
N GLU A 254 -8.77 2.33 16.38
CA GLU A 254 -9.85 1.39 16.05
C GLU A 254 -9.89 0.14 16.93
N ASP A 255 -8.81 -0.17 17.66
CA ASP A 255 -8.78 -1.24 18.68
C ASP A 255 -8.72 -0.71 20.11
N ASP A 256 -8.61 0.62 20.27
CA ASP A 256 -8.39 1.29 21.54
C ASP A 256 -7.27 0.62 22.36
N SER A 257 -6.07 0.51 21.78
CA SER A 257 -4.98 -0.25 22.39
C SER A 257 -3.59 0.30 22.05
N VAL A 258 -2.68 0.20 23.01
CA VAL A 258 -1.25 0.53 22.89
C VAL A 258 -0.44 -0.73 22.58
N TYR A 259 0.49 -0.56 21.66
CA TYR A 259 1.36 -1.60 21.13
C TYR A 259 2.81 -1.13 21.14
N ILE A 260 3.73 -2.08 21.05
CA ILE A 260 5.11 -1.82 20.62
C ILE A 260 5.22 -2.20 19.15
N VAL A 261 5.79 -1.33 18.32
CA VAL A 261 6.00 -1.55 16.88
C VAL A 261 7.42 -1.20 16.47
N LYS A 262 7.83 -1.66 15.28
CA LYS A 262 9.11 -1.23 14.68
C LYS A 262 9.07 0.24 14.29
N ASP A 263 10.11 0.98 14.66
CA ASP A 263 10.28 2.40 14.34
C ASP A 263 10.42 2.65 12.83
N ALA A 264 11.02 1.70 12.11
CA ALA A 264 11.23 1.71 10.66
C ALA A 264 9.96 1.90 9.80
N MET A 265 8.77 1.88 10.40
CA MET A 265 7.55 2.24 9.70
C MET A 265 7.55 3.72 9.24
N LEU A 266 8.26 4.60 9.97
CA LEU A 266 8.28 6.05 9.71
C LEU A 266 9.16 6.44 8.51
N GLU A 267 10.08 5.58 8.10
CA GLU A 267 11.05 5.86 7.02
C GLU A 267 10.37 6.44 5.76
N ALA A 268 9.23 5.88 5.32
CA ALA A 268 8.53 6.35 4.13
C ALA A 268 7.78 7.68 4.32
N TYR A 269 7.61 8.13 5.57
CA TYR A 269 6.96 9.39 5.97
C TYR A 269 8.00 10.47 6.36
N GLN A 270 9.26 10.09 6.52
CA GLN A 270 10.35 10.98 6.94
C GLN A 270 11.11 11.64 5.79
N GLU A 271 10.78 11.29 4.55
CA GLU A 271 11.41 11.85 3.36
C GLU A 271 11.17 13.38 3.27
N PRO A 272 12.06 14.14 2.62
CA PRO A 272 11.82 15.54 2.30
C PRO A 272 10.55 15.73 1.47
N ILE A 273 9.92 16.91 1.53
CA ILE A 273 8.62 17.11 0.86
C ILE A 273 8.73 17.00 -0.67
N GLU A 274 9.89 17.37 -1.20
CA GLU A 274 10.26 17.33 -2.61
C GLU A 274 10.18 15.91 -3.17
N GLU A 275 10.50 14.90 -2.35
CA GLU A 275 10.45 13.50 -2.74
C GLU A 275 9.03 13.01 -2.99
N TYR A 276 8.03 13.60 -2.33
CA TYR A 276 6.62 13.25 -2.54
C TYR A 276 6.00 13.94 -3.75
N ARG A 277 6.67 14.90 -4.40
CA ARG A 277 6.15 15.54 -5.60
C ARG A 277 6.23 14.61 -6.81
N ASN A 278 5.24 14.67 -7.69
CA ASN A 278 5.31 13.96 -8.96
C ASN A 278 6.38 14.62 -9.85
N ARG A 279 7.43 13.85 -10.17
CA ARG A 279 8.51 14.31 -11.06
C ARG A 279 8.23 14.02 -12.53
N ILE A 280 7.18 13.24 -12.86
CA ILE A 280 6.78 12.98 -14.25
C ILE A 280 5.91 14.14 -14.71
N LEU A 281 6.36 14.88 -15.72
CA LEU A 281 5.66 16.07 -16.21
C LEU A 281 4.58 15.75 -17.24
N ILE A 282 4.80 14.73 -18.07
CA ILE A 282 3.87 14.29 -19.11
C ILE A 282 3.33 12.91 -18.77
N GLU A 283 2.03 12.82 -18.52
CA GLU A 283 1.35 11.54 -18.36
C GLU A 283 0.97 10.97 -19.73
N GLY A 284 1.81 10.08 -20.26
CA GLY A 284 1.54 9.40 -21.53
C GLY A 284 2.81 8.79 -22.11
N HIS A 285 2.65 7.88 -23.07
CA HIS A 285 3.78 7.32 -23.80
C HIS A 285 3.97 8.02 -25.15
N GLU A 286 5.18 7.98 -25.68
CA GLU A 286 5.51 8.55 -26.99
C GLU A 286 4.73 7.88 -28.12
N TRP A 287 4.42 6.58 -27.97
CA TRP A 287 3.59 5.84 -28.92
C TRP A 287 2.10 6.16 -28.77
N ASP A 288 1.67 6.99 -27.83
CA ASP A 288 0.28 7.44 -27.75
C ASP A 288 0.07 8.82 -28.40
N MET A 289 1.17 9.52 -28.73
CA MET A 289 1.11 10.84 -29.35
C MET A 289 0.65 10.78 -30.81
N VAL A 290 -0.36 11.58 -31.14
CA VAL A 290 -0.96 11.69 -32.48
C VAL A 290 -0.44 12.89 -33.27
N TYR A 291 0.04 13.94 -32.60
CA TYR A 291 0.71 15.07 -33.25
C TYR A 291 1.70 15.77 -32.31
N LEU A 292 2.64 16.50 -32.92
CA LEU A 292 3.49 17.50 -32.26
C LEU A 292 3.29 18.83 -32.98
N GLU A 293 3.03 19.87 -32.22
CA GLU A 293 3.04 21.24 -32.71
C GLU A 293 4.13 22.01 -31.95
N VAL A 294 5.11 22.52 -32.68
CA VAL A 294 6.29 23.16 -32.10
C VAL A 294 6.43 24.56 -32.64
N ASP A 295 6.61 25.52 -31.76
CA ASP A 295 7.06 26.88 -32.04
C ASP A 295 8.51 27.02 -31.57
N TYR A 296 9.43 27.25 -32.50
CA TYR A 296 10.86 27.39 -32.23
C TYR A 296 11.40 28.55 -33.06
N GLU A 297 12.04 29.53 -32.41
CA GLU A 297 12.54 30.76 -33.04
C GLU A 297 11.45 31.52 -33.85
N GLY A 298 10.18 31.42 -33.44
CA GLY A 298 9.02 32.01 -34.13
C GLY A 298 8.55 31.25 -35.37
N GLU A 299 9.20 30.15 -35.74
CA GLU A 299 8.74 29.23 -36.79
C GLU A 299 7.82 28.16 -36.19
N LYS A 300 6.61 28.04 -36.73
CA LYS A 300 5.63 27.04 -36.30
C LYS A 300 5.64 25.83 -37.22
N LEU A 301 5.72 24.64 -36.62
CA LEU A 301 5.69 23.36 -37.30
C LEU A 301 4.68 22.43 -36.62
N LYS A 302 3.75 21.88 -37.40
CA LYS A 302 2.87 20.80 -36.95
C LYS A 302 3.16 19.53 -37.74
N ILE A 303 3.45 18.44 -37.04
CA ILE A 303 3.63 17.11 -37.62
C ILE A 303 2.64 16.14 -36.99
N THR A 304 2.07 15.27 -37.81
CA THR A 304 1.04 14.30 -37.38
C THR A 304 1.56 12.89 -37.52
N ARG A 305 1.14 11.98 -36.64
CA ARG A 305 1.50 10.57 -36.72
C ARG A 305 0.36 9.76 -37.33
N THR A 306 0.67 8.98 -38.37
CA THR A 306 -0.28 8.10 -39.05
C THR A 306 0.40 6.76 -39.32
N SER A 307 -0.15 5.66 -38.79
CA SER A 307 0.40 4.31 -38.97
C SER A 307 1.90 4.20 -38.63
N ASP A 308 2.28 4.68 -37.44
CA ASP A 308 3.66 4.73 -36.90
C ASP A 308 4.68 5.62 -37.62
N ASP A 309 4.25 6.31 -38.68
CA ASP A 309 5.05 7.29 -39.40
C ASP A 309 4.62 8.72 -39.07
N TRP A 310 5.61 9.57 -38.83
CA TRP A 310 5.39 11.01 -38.70
C TRP A 310 5.31 11.64 -40.08
N ARG A 311 4.43 12.62 -40.25
CA ARG A 311 4.18 13.31 -41.52
C ARG A 311 4.30 14.81 -41.35
N TRP A 312 4.90 15.44 -42.36
CA TRP A 312 4.93 16.89 -42.53
C TRP A 312 3.53 17.45 -42.82
N PRO A 313 3.34 18.79 -42.78
CA PRO A 313 2.07 19.41 -43.16
C PRO A 313 1.57 19.09 -44.57
N ASP A 314 2.48 18.77 -45.50
CA ASP A 314 2.16 18.35 -46.87
C ASP A 314 1.91 16.83 -47.01
N GLU A 315 1.66 16.15 -45.88
CA GLU A 315 1.47 14.71 -45.73
C GLU A 315 2.67 13.84 -46.12
N SER A 316 3.77 14.39 -46.62
CA SER A 316 4.96 13.59 -46.91
C SER A 316 5.58 13.03 -45.62
N PRO A 317 6.17 11.82 -45.63
CA PRO A 317 6.76 11.26 -44.43
C PRO A 317 7.96 12.08 -43.96
N VAL A 318 8.08 12.23 -42.64
CA VAL A 318 9.29 12.72 -41.98
C VAL A 318 10.33 11.61 -42.03
N SER A 319 11.46 11.87 -42.67
CA SER A 319 12.55 10.90 -42.75
C SER A 319 13.23 10.76 -41.39
N GLY A 320 13.79 9.57 -41.12
CA GLY A 320 14.57 9.34 -39.91
C GLY A 320 13.74 9.27 -38.62
N SER A 321 14.43 9.46 -37.48
CA SER A 321 13.86 9.24 -36.15
C SER A 321 13.62 10.53 -35.36
N THR A 322 13.86 11.71 -35.96
CA THR A 322 13.84 13.00 -35.24
C THR A 322 12.52 13.26 -34.52
N PRO A 323 11.33 13.12 -35.14
CA PRO A 323 10.07 13.27 -34.42
C PRO A 323 9.89 12.27 -33.27
N LYS A 324 10.33 11.01 -33.46
CA LYS A 324 10.26 9.98 -32.42
C LYS A 324 11.16 10.35 -31.23
N ARG A 325 12.33 10.93 -31.48
CA ARG A 325 13.22 11.46 -30.43
C ARG A 325 12.56 12.62 -29.67
N VAL A 326 11.94 13.57 -30.35
CA VAL A 326 11.19 14.67 -29.70
C VAL A 326 10.07 14.12 -28.83
N ALA A 327 9.22 13.25 -29.39
CA ALA A 327 8.12 12.62 -28.65
C ALA A 327 8.61 11.85 -27.41
N SER A 328 9.68 11.06 -27.56
CA SER A 328 10.27 10.29 -26.47
C SER A 328 10.87 11.16 -25.37
N ARG A 329 11.61 12.23 -25.73
CA ARG A 329 12.19 13.17 -24.76
C ARG A 329 11.13 13.99 -24.05
N ALA A 330 10.06 14.40 -24.76
CA ALA A 330 8.94 15.09 -24.16
C ALA A 330 8.15 14.19 -23.20
N ALA A 331 7.82 12.96 -23.61
CA ALA A 331 7.15 11.98 -22.75
C ALA A 331 8.01 11.59 -21.52
N GLY A 332 9.32 11.51 -21.71
CA GLY A 332 10.29 11.20 -20.66
C GLY A 332 10.73 12.40 -19.81
N LEU A 333 10.13 13.58 -20.00
CA LEU A 333 10.55 14.80 -19.31
C LEU A 333 10.27 14.69 -17.81
N ARG A 334 11.32 14.91 -17.01
CA ARG A 334 11.27 14.81 -15.55
C ARG A 334 11.74 16.08 -14.87
N ALA A 335 11.03 16.48 -13.82
CA ALA A 335 11.47 17.54 -12.94
C ALA A 335 12.63 17.07 -12.05
N GLU A 336 13.72 17.82 -12.09
CA GLU A 336 14.88 17.70 -11.21
C GLU A 336 14.67 18.59 -9.98
N ASN A 337 14.21 19.82 -10.20
CA ASN A 337 13.80 20.77 -9.16
C ASN A 337 12.47 21.45 -9.49
N PHE A 338 11.85 22.07 -8.47
CA PHE A 338 10.57 22.78 -8.55
C PHE A 338 10.73 24.20 -8.02
N PHE A 339 10.15 25.17 -8.72
CA PHE A 339 10.15 26.59 -8.33
C PHE A 339 8.71 27.10 -8.32
N GLU A 340 8.23 27.50 -7.13
CA GLU A 340 6.86 28.05 -6.96
C GLU A 340 6.66 29.38 -7.69
N LYS A 341 7.76 30.08 -7.99
CA LYS A 341 7.78 31.30 -8.78
C LYS A 341 8.88 31.17 -9.84
N PRO A 342 8.64 31.65 -11.07
CA PRO A 342 9.66 31.67 -12.09
C PRO A 342 10.93 32.39 -11.61
N PRO A 343 12.11 31.76 -11.75
CA PRO A 343 13.38 32.46 -11.59
C PRO A 343 13.47 33.68 -12.52
N ALA A 344 14.20 34.72 -12.11
CA ALA A 344 14.31 35.96 -12.90
C ALA A 344 14.90 35.75 -14.30
N ASN A 345 15.74 34.73 -14.46
CA ASN A 345 16.38 34.31 -15.70
C ASN A 345 15.62 33.19 -16.43
N ALA A 346 14.37 32.89 -16.06
CA ALA A 346 13.66 31.74 -16.60
C ALA A 346 13.34 31.84 -18.10
N GLY A 347 13.24 33.05 -18.66
CA GLY A 347 13.12 33.27 -20.11
C GLY A 347 11.79 32.82 -20.72
N PHE A 348 10.68 32.87 -19.98
CA PHE A 348 9.36 32.51 -20.51
C PHE A 348 8.65 33.63 -21.29
N GLU A 349 9.13 34.87 -21.22
CA GLU A 349 8.59 35.99 -22.03
C GLU A 349 8.95 35.83 -23.51
N GLU A 350 10.16 35.34 -23.78
CA GLU A 350 10.63 34.91 -25.11
C GLU A 350 11.08 33.45 -24.98
N PRO A 351 10.12 32.49 -24.98
CA PRO A 351 10.42 31.10 -24.72
C PRO A 351 11.36 30.54 -25.78
N TYR A 352 12.28 29.69 -25.34
CA TYR A 352 13.21 28.99 -26.23
C TYR A 352 12.45 28.12 -27.25
N ALA A 353 11.44 27.38 -26.79
CA ALA A 353 10.51 26.65 -27.64
C ALA A 353 9.19 26.42 -26.91
N THR A 354 8.09 26.29 -27.66
CA THR A 354 6.81 25.82 -27.14
C THR A 354 6.39 24.56 -27.87
N LEU A 355 6.11 23.48 -27.16
CA LEU A 355 5.76 22.17 -27.72
C LEU A 355 4.37 21.77 -27.22
N THR A 356 3.39 21.65 -28.11
CA THR A 356 2.11 21.01 -27.82
C THR A 356 2.15 19.55 -28.25
N LEU A 357 1.98 18.66 -27.28
CA LEU A 357 1.89 17.21 -27.45
C LEU A 357 0.42 16.82 -27.55
N GLY A 358 0.01 16.30 -28.70
CA GLY A 358 -1.36 15.82 -28.91
C GLY A 358 -1.47 14.33 -28.62
N PHE A 359 -2.43 13.95 -27.77
CA PHE A 359 -2.86 12.57 -27.53
C PHE A 359 -4.28 12.37 -28.09
N ALA A 360 -4.81 11.15 -28.03
CA ALA A 360 -6.12 10.84 -28.58
C ALA A 360 -7.28 11.60 -27.91
N ASP A 361 -7.17 11.87 -26.61
CA ASP A 361 -8.22 12.44 -25.77
C ASP A 361 -7.86 13.79 -25.11
N HIS A 362 -6.58 14.18 -25.15
CA HIS A 362 -6.10 15.43 -24.56
C HIS A 362 -4.84 15.96 -25.26
N SER A 363 -4.39 17.14 -24.85
CA SER A 363 -3.08 17.69 -25.22
C SER A 363 -2.38 18.27 -24.00
N ARG A 364 -1.05 18.38 -24.07
CA ARG A 364 -0.21 19.04 -23.06
C ARG A 364 0.79 19.96 -23.74
N THR A 365 1.02 21.13 -23.16
CA THR A 365 1.97 22.12 -23.68
C THR A 365 3.17 22.21 -22.75
N ILE A 366 4.37 22.03 -23.30
CA ILE A 366 5.64 22.32 -22.64
C ILE A 366 6.16 23.64 -23.17
N VAL A 367 6.36 24.62 -22.29
CA VAL A 367 7.09 25.85 -22.61
C VAL A 367 8.50 25.70 -22.07
N LEU A 368 9.49 25.71 -22.97
CA LEU A 368 10.90 25.67 -22.63
C LEU A 368 11.44 27.09 -22.50
N GLY A 369 12.05 27.37 -21.36
CA GLY A 369 12.72 28.63 -21.06
C GLY A 369 14.23 28.56 -21.29
N THR A 370 14.96 29.38 -20.54
CA THR A 370 16.42 29.53 -20.61
C THR A 370 17.14 28.22 -20.26
N ARG A 371 18.19 27.91 -21.04
CA ARG A 371 19.17 26.85 -20.74
C ARG A 371 20.29 27.38 -19.85
N PHE A 372 20.80 26.55 -18.96
CA PHE A 372 21.87 26.91 -18.03
C PHE A 372 22.70 25.69 -17.61
N GLU A 373 23.91 25.91 -17.09
CA GLU A 373 24.70 24.85 -16.47
C GLU A 373 24.27 24.64 -15.02
N ALA A 374 24.05 23.39 -14.60
CA ALA A 374 23.80 23.07 -13.19
C ALA A 374 25.00 23.49 -12.32
N GLU A 375 24.72 23.94 -11.08
CA GLU A 375 25.76 24.33 -10.12
C GLU A 375 26.52 23.12 -9.51
N GLU A 376 26.04 21.89 -9.71
CA GLU A 376 26.63 20.66 -9.15
C GLU A 376 27.84 20.11 -9.95
N GLU A 377 28.60 19.18 -9.33
CA GLU A 377 29.89 18.65 -9.81
C GLU A 377 29.87 18.08 -11.24
N GLU A 378 28.71 17.66 -11.73
CA GLU A 378 28.53 17.25 -13.12
C GLU A 378 27.88 18.40 -13.90
N ARG A 379 28.69 19.13 -14.68
CA ARG A 379 28.25 20.16 -15.65
C ARG A 379 27.29 19.59 -16.69
N ARG A 380 26.06 19.33 -16.28
CA ARG A 380 24.97 18.88 -17.14
C ARG A 380 24.15 20.11 -17.50
N GLU A 381 23.79 20.21 -18.77
CA GLU A 381 22.95 21.29 -19.26
C GLU A 381 21.51 21.06 -18.78
N ARG A 382 20.99 22.08 -18.11
CA ARG A 382 19.63 22.15 -17.56
C ARG A 382 18.83 23.18 -18.32
N GLN A 383 17.52 23.11 -18.15
CA GLN A 383 16.61 24.06 -18.75
C GLN A 383 15.42 24.29 -17.83
N TYR A 384 14.90 25.51 -17.84
CA TYR A 384 13.62 25.78 -17.21
C TYR A 384 12.48 25.31 -18.12
N ALA A 385 11.46 24.70 -17.53
CA ALA A 385 10.26 24.29 -18.23
C ALA A 385 9.01 24.68 -17.45
N MET A 386 7.90 24.86 -18.16
CA MET A 386 6.56 25.11 -17.62
C MET A 386 5.55 24.27 -18.39
N LEU A 387 4.51 23.80 -17.72
CA LEU A 387 3.42 23.06 -18.35
C LEU A 387 2.16 23.91 -18.43
N ASP A 388 1.50 23.93 -19.58
CA ASP A 388 0.18 24.55 -19.79
C ASP A 388 0.06 25.98 -19.21
N GLU A 389 1.15 26.76 -19.26
CA GLU A 389 1.26 28.12 -18.69
C GLU A 389 1.00 28.20 -17.18
N ALA A 390 1.16 27.09 -16.45
CA ALA A 390 1.02 27.03 -15.00
C ALA A 390 2.10 27.86 -14.29
N SER A 391 1.81 28.36 -13.09
CA SER A 391 2.79 29.16 -12.32
C SER A 391 4.01 28.38 -11.83
N LEU A 392 3.91 27.05 -11.78
CA LEU A 392 4.99 26.18 -11.32
C LEU A 392 6.04 26.00 -12.42
N VAL A 393 7.29 26.27 -12.07
CA VAL A 393 8.43 26.13 -12.98
C VAL A 393 9.27 24.95 -12.55
N TYR A 394 9.77 24.21 -13.53
CA TYR A 394 10.59 23.02 -13.33
C TYR A 394 12.00 23.26 -13.86
N GLU A 395 13.00 22.72 -13.16
CA GLU A 395 14.28 22.42 -13.78
C GLU A 395 14.21 21.04 -14.40
N VAL A 396 14.60 20.92 -15.66
CA VAL A 396 14.63 19.67 -16.42
C VAL A 396 15.98 19.50 -17.12
N GLN A 397 16.23 18.32 -17.66
CA GLN A 397 17.37 18.11 -18.57
C GLN A 397 17.21 18.93 -19.85
N GLY A 398 18.29 19.54 -20.33
CA GLY A 398 18.28 20.39 -21.52
C GLY A 398 18.27 19.62 -22.85
N ASP A 399 18.00 18.32 -22.83
CA ASP A 399 18.16 17.41 -23.95
C ASP A 399 16.93 17.37 -24.88
N LEU A 400 15.78 17.87 -24.42
CA LEU A 400 14.59 18.11 -25.24
C LEU A 400 14.83 19.27 -26.23
N ALA A 401 15.53 20.32 -25.83
CA ALA A 401 15.90 21.43 -26.71
C ALA A 401 16.73 20.95 -27.91
N GLU A 402 17.75 20.12 -27.68
CA GLU A 402 18.62 19.60 -28.75
C GLU A 402 17.86 18.86 -29.85
N VAL A 403 16.87 18.05 -29.45
CA VAL A 403 16.07 17.28 -30.42
C VAL A 403 15.06 18.17 -31.16
N VAL A 404 14.64 19.28 -30.56
CA VAL A 404 13.83 20.32 -31.24
C VAL A 404 14.67 21.05 -32.29
N GLU A 405 15.89 21.45 -31.96
CA GLU A 405 16.82 22.06 -32.94
C GLU A 405 17.05 21.14 -34.15
N ASP A 406 17.28 19.85 -33.89
CA ASP A 406 17.44 18.84 -34.95
C ASP A 406 16.19 18.74 -35.84
N LEU A 407 14.98 18.79 -35.26
CA LEU A 407 13.73 18.75 -36.00
C LEU A 407 13.59 19.95 -36.94
N PHE A 408 13.88 21.16 -36.46
CA PHE A 408 13.82 22.38 -37.28
C PHE A 408 14.93 22.43 -38.33
N ARG A 409 16.12 21.90 -38.04
CA ARG A 409 17.18 21.73 -39.04
C ARG A 409 16.72 20.82 -40.17
N GLU A 410 16.02 19.73 -39.85
CA GLU A 410 15.46 18.83 -40.85
C GLU A 410 14.33 19.46 -41.65
N TYR A 411 13.42 20.17 -40.97
CA TYR A 411 12.32 20.89 -41.59
C TYR A 411 12.81 21.96 -42.57
N ARG A 412 13.73 22.83 -42.15
CA ARG A 412 14.33 23.86 -43.02
C ARG A 412 15.04 23.26 -44.24
N ARG A 413 15.72 22.11 -44.09
CA ARG A 413 16.30 21.36 -45.21
C ARG A 413 15.24 20.82 -46.16
N LYS A 414 14.11 20.31 -45.65
CA LYS A 414 12.97 19.90 -46.48
C LYS A 414 12.42 21.08 -47.27
N VAL A 415 12.08 22.19 -46.60
CA VAL A 415 11.52 23.39 -47.24
C VAL A 415 12.43 23.90 -48.36
N LYS A 416 13.75 23.93 -48.11
CA LYS A 416 14.74 24.30 -49.14
C LYS A 416 14.70 23.36 -50.36
N ARG A 417 14.69 22.04 -50.16
CA ARG A 417 14.62 21.05 -51.25
C ARG A 417 13.32 21.14 -52.04
N ASP A 418 12.20 21.37 -51.36
CA ASP A 418 10.90 21.48 -52.01
C ASP A 418 10.80 22.78 -52.83
N THR A 419 11.41 23.87 -52.34
CA THR A 419 11.53 25.14 -53.07
C THR A 419 12.42 24.97 -54.32
N GLU A 420 13.57 24.31 -54.20
CA GLU A 420 14.49 24.04 -55.31
C GLU A 420 13.87 23.13 -56.40
N ARG A 421 13.02 22.16 -56.01
CA ARG A 421 12.30 21.29 -56.95
C ARG A 421 11.15 21.98 -57.67
N ASN A 422 10.60 23.05 -57.11
CA ASN A 422 9.47 23.80 -57.67
C ASN A 422 9.91 25.00 -58.52
N VAL A 423 11.21 25.20 -58.76
CA VAL A 423 11.69 26.18 -59.76
C VAL A 423 11.50 25.56 -61.15
N PRO A 424 10.67 26.14 -62.04
CA PRO A 424 10.55 25.66 -63.40
C PRO A 424 11.90 25.80 -64.11
N ASP A 425 12.35 24.77 -64.82
CA ASP A 425 13.47 24.88 -65.77
C ASP A 425 13.13 26.01 -66.76
N LEU A 426 13.85 27.14 -66.64
CA LEU A 426 13.72 28.32 -67.50
C LEU A 426 14.54 28.17 -68.79
#